data_AF-A0A7L1P7X4-F1
#
_entry.id   AF-A0A7L1P7X4-F1
#
_cell.length_a   1.000
_cell.length_b   1.000
_cell.length_c   1.000
_cell.angle_alpha   90.00
_cell.angle_beta   90.00
_cell.angle_gamma   90.00
#
_symmetry.space_group_name_H-M   'P 1'
#
loop_
_entity.id
_entity.type
_entity.pdbx_description
1 polymer ?
#
loop_
_entity_poly.entity_id
_entity_poly.type
_entity_poly.pdbx_seq_one_letter_code
_entity_poly.pdbx_strand_id
1 'polypeptide(L)'
;CPHVPMSHMSPCPLLQDVCAVCQQLVGFLRHISNQSAVEVVLDQVVGVLCLHLPFVAPRCRALVQALVHRLLYEIQHLKPRQVCAAVKLCRGEPGAAPAVPVLEVPGAHLQGSGGAGEALPVPLCWMCRTLVARAE
;
A
#
# COMPACT_ATOMS: atom_id res chain seq x y z
N CYS A 1 -21.96 5.83 -26.79
CA CYS A 1 -23.09 5.59 -27.72
C CYS A 1 -22.60 4.77 -28.90
N PRO A 2 -23.20 3.62 -29.23
CA PRO A 2 -22.92 2.97 -30.50
C PRO A 2 -23.68 3.71 -31.62
N HIS A 3 -23.06 3.82 -32.81
CA HIS A 3 -23.57 4.38 -34.08
C HIS A 3 -23.23 5.84 -34.48
N VAL A 4 -21.95 6.27 -34.42
CA VAL A 4 -21.50 7.44 -35.23
C VAL A 4 -20.15 7.14 -35.92
N PRO A 5 -19.99 7.47 -37.23
CA PRO A 5 -18.77 7.20 -38.00
C PRO A 5 -17.57 8.07 -37.60
N MET A 6 -16.38 7.52 -37.84
CA MET A 6 -15.03 7.86 -37.32
C MET A 6 -14.45 9.24 -37.72
N SER A 7 -15.24 10.24 -38.13
CA SER A 7 -14.73 11.51 -38.68
C SER A 7 -14.97 12.75 -37.82
N HIS A 8 -15.75 12.66 -36.74
CA HIS A 8 -15.96 13.78 -35.80
C HIS A 8 -15.67 13.34 -34.37
N MET A 9 -14.39 13.31 -34.01
CA MET A 9 -13.98 13.02 -32.64
C MET A 9 -14.15 14.27 -31.76
N SER A 10 -15.35 14.43 -31.20
CA SER A 10 -15.53 15.13 -29.93
C SER A 10 -15.55 14.09 -28.81
N PRO A 11 -14.76 14.23 -27.73
CA PRO A 11 -14.77 13.29 -26.62
C PRO A 11 -16.18 13.13 -26.02
N CYS A 12 -16.61 11.89 -25.82
CA CYS A 12 -17.84 11.60 -25.07
C CYS A 12 -17.72 12.17 -23.64
N PRO A 13 -18.69 12.95 -23.16
CA PRO A 13 -18.66 13.56 -21.82
C PRO A 13 -18.80 12.57 -20.65
N LEU A 14 -18.87 11.27 -20.95
CA LEU A 14 -18.96 10.17 -19.98
C LEU A 14 -17.57 9.59 -19.66
N LEU A 15 -16.52 9.98 -20.39
CA LEU A 15 -15.15 9.73 -19.96
C LEU A 15 -14.78 10.83 -18.98
N GLN A 16 -15.35 10.75 -17.78
CA GLN A 16 -14.82 11.45 -16.61
C GLN A 16 -13.31 11.18 -16.62
N ASP A 17 -12.50 12.24 -16.70
CA ASP A 17 -11.06 12.12 -16.89
C ASP A 17 -10.51 11.06 -15.93
N VAL A 18 -10.11 9.90 -16.47
CA VAL A 18 -9.70 8.74 -15.65
C VAL A 18 -8.56 9.13 -14.70
N CYS A 19 -7.74 10.07 -15.15
CA CYS A 19 -6.72 10.74 -14.35
C CYS A 19 -7.31 11.54 -13.16
N ALA A 20 -8.39 12.29 -13.36
CA ALA A 20 -9.07 13.04 -12.29
C ALA A 20 -9.74 12.10 -11.28
N VAL A 21 -10.41 11.04 -11.76
CA VAL A 21 -11.03 10.02 -10.88
C VAL A 21 -9.97 9.34 -10.03
N CYS A 22 -8.83 8.93 -10.62
CA CYS A 22 -7.72 8.36 -9.87
C CYS A 22 -7.19 9.35 -8.82
N GLN A 23 -6.97 10.62 -9.19
CA GLN A 23 -6.47 11.62 -8.26
C GLN A 23 -7.44 11.86 -7.09
N GLN A 24 -8.73 11.85 -7.37
CA GLN A 24 -9.76 11.99 -6.36
C GLN A 24 -9.77 10.79 -5.41
N LEU A 25 -9.61 9.57 -5.93
CA LEU A 25 -9.50 8.35 -5.11
C LEU A 25 -8.26 8.40 -4.19
N VAL A 26 -7.09 8.77 -4.72
CA VAL A 26 -5.88 8.92 -3.91
C VAL A 26 -6.03 10.04 -2.87
N GLY A 27 -6.71 11.14 -3.24
CA GLY A 27 -7.06 12.21 -2.30
C GLY A 27 -7.98 11.73 -1.18
N PHE A 28 -8.97 10.90 -1.52
CA PHE A 28 -9.88 10.30 -0.54
C PHE A 28 -9.13 9.35 0.40
N LEU A 29 -8.24 8.49 -0.14
CA LEU A 29 -7.38 7.61 0.67
C LEU A 29 -6.53 8.40 1.67
N ARG A 30 -5.97 9.53 1.24
CA ARG A 30 -5.26 10.45 2.15
C ARG A 30 -6.16 10.98 3.25
N HIS A 31 -7.33 11.49 2.86
CA HIS A 31 -8.28 12.07 3.80
C HIS A 31 -8.72 11.07 4.87
N ILE A 32 -9.13 9.86 4.49
CA ILE A 32 -9.56 8.83 5.44
C ILE A 32 -8.41 8.37 6.32
N SER A 33 -7.19 8.27 5.79
CA SER A 33 -6.01 7.87 6.58
C SER A 33 -5.63 8.88 7.67
N ASN A 34 -6.19 10.10 7.62
CA ASN A 34 -5.99 11.13 8.65
C ASN A 34 -7.10 11.14 9.70
N GLN A 35 -8.11 10.28 9.56
CA GLN A 35 -9.22 10.26 10.50
C GLN A 35 -8.86 9.38 11.71
N SER A 36 -9.09 9.90 12.91
CA SER A 36 -8.89 9.17 14.17
C SER A 36 -9.69 7.86 14.25
N ALA A 37 -10.81 7.77 13.52
CA ALA A 37 -11.58 6.53 13.42
C ALA A 37 -10.78 5.38 12.79
N VAL A 38 -9.84 5.67 11.88
CA VAL A 38 -8.98 4.64 11.25
C VAL A 38 -8.00 4.07 12.28
N GLU A 39 -7.40 4.91 13.12
CA GLU A 39 -6.50 4.47 14.20
C GLU A 39 -7.21 3.54 15.19
N VAL A 40 -8.46 3.87 15.58
CA VAL A 40 -9.26 3.05 16.50
C VAL A 40 -9.58 1.68 15.91
N VAL A 41 -9.98 1.62 14.63
CA VAL A 41 -10.25 0.34 13.95
C VAL A 41 -8.97 -0.49 13.85
N LEU A 42 -7.85 0.15 13.55
CA LEU A 42 -6.56 -0.52 13.47
C LEU A 42 -6.12 -1.10 14.82
N ASP A 43 -6.25 -0.37 15.92
CA ASP A 43 -5.93 -0.87 17.27
C ASP A 43 -6.80 -2.07 17.66
N GLN A 44 -8.08 -2.09 17.27
CA GLN A 44 -8.94 -3.25 17.49
C GLN A 44 -8.45 -4.47 16.70
N VAL A 45 -8.10 -4.29 15.42
CA VAL A 45 -7.56 -5.37 14.57
C VAL A 45 -6.23 -5.90 15.13
N VAL A 46 -5.34 -5.01 15.59
CA VAL A 46 -4.08 -5.39 16.26
C VAL A 46 -4.38 -6.21 17.52
N GLY A 47 -5.37 -5.76 18.31
CA GLY A 47 -5.82 -6.46 19.51
C GLY A 47 -6.22 -7.90 19.21
N VAL A 48 -7.09 -8.12 18.22
CA VAL A 48 -7.54 -9.46 17.81
C VAL A 48 -6.40 -10.30 17.25
N LEU A 49 -5.60 -9.75 16.32
CA LEU A 49 -4.52 -10.49 15.68
C LEU A 49 -3.48 -10.98 16.69
N CYS A 50 -3.07 -10.11 17.62
CA CYS A 50 -2.04 -10.44 18.59
C CYS A 50 -2.55 -11.32 19.76
N LEU A 51 -3.87 -11.43 19.96
CA LEU A 51 -4.46 -12.38 20.92
C LEU A 51 -4.24 -13.84 20.49
N HIS A 52 -4.15 -14.11 19.17
CA HIS A 52 -3.80 -15.43 18.66
C HIS A 52 -2.33 -15.81 18.88
N LEU A 53 -1.50 -14.87 19.32
CA LEU A 53 -0.06 -15.05 19.60
C LEU A 53 0.27 -14.71 21.06
N PRO A 54 -0.32 -15.41 22.06
CA PRO A 54 -0.27 -15.00 23.46
C PRO A 54 1.16 -14.92 24.02
N PHE A 55 2.06 -15.82 23.61
CA PHE A 55 3.45 -15.85 24.05
C PHE A 55 4.27 -14.64 23.61
N VAL A 56 3.85 -13.94 22.56
CA VAL A 56 4.59 -12.82 21.96
C VAL A 56 3.70 -11.60 21.73
N ALA A 57 2.52 -11.57 22.34
CA ALA A 57 1.52 -10.52 22.23
C ALA A 57 2.09 -9.08 22.37
N PRO A 58 2.97 -8.76 23.34
CA PRO A 58 3.54 -7.41 23.42
C PRO A 58 4.44 -7.06 22.23
N ARG A 59 5.23 -8.02 21.74
CA ARG A 59 6.10 -7.82 20.57
C ARG A 59 5.29 -7.75 19.26
N CYS A 60 4.23 -8.54 19.16
CA CYS A 60 3.26 -8.46 18.06
C CYS A 60 2.62 -7.07 18.00
N ARG A 61 2.10 -6.56 19.14
CA ARG A 61 1.49 -5.23 19.20
C ARG A 61 2.46 -4.13 18.75
N ALA A 62 3.68 -4.13 19.28
CA ALA A 62 4.70 -3.15 18.91
C ALA A 62 5.02 -3.18 17.41
N LEU A 63 5.16 -4.38 16.82
CA LEU A 63 5.43 -4.53 15.39
C LEU A 63 4.27 -4.02 14.54
N VAL A 64 3.05 -4.44 14.83
CA VAL A 64 1.88 -4.06 14.02
C VAL A 64 1.61 -2.57 14.17
N GLN A 65 1.69 -2.01 15.38
CA GLN A 65 1.56 -0.56 15.59
C GLN A 65 2.60 0.22 14.77
N ALA A 66 3.87 -0.19 14.78
CA ALA A 66 4.91 0.47 14.00
C ALA A 66 4.63 0.42 12.48
N LEU A 67 4.22 -0.75 11.97
CA LEU A 67 3.88 -0.93 10.55
C LEU A 67 2.69 -0.06 10.14
N VAL A 68 1.65 -0.01 10.98
CA VAL A 68 0.43 0.77 10.73
C VAL A 68 0.73 2.27 10.73
N HIS A 69 1.46 2.77 11.73
CA HIS A 69 1.86 4.18 11.77
C HIS A 69 2.70 4.55 10.55
N ARG A 70 3.64 3.67 10.15
CA ARG A 70 4.44 3.85 8.94
C ARG A 70 3.56 3.93 7.70
N LEU A 71 2.61 3.01 7.54
CA LEU A 71 1.70 2.96 6.41
C LEU A 71 0.82 4.21 6.32
N LEU A 72 0.19 4.61 7.43
CA LEU A 72 -0.64 5.82 7.48
C LEU A 72 0.18 7.05 7.11
N TYR A 73 1.39 7.18 7.65
CA TYR A 73 2.30 8.26 7.30
C TYR A 73 2.61 8.29 5.80
N GLU A 74 2.92 7.14 5.19
CA GLU A 74 3.21 7.08 3.74
C GLU A 74 1.99 7.48 2.92
N ILE A 75 0.79 7.03 3.28
CA ILE A 75 -0.46 7.42 2.61
C ILE A 75 -0.68 8.94 2.68
N GLN A 76 -0.34 9.57 3.83
CA GLN A 76 -0.40 11.03 3.97
C GLN A 76 0.48 11.77 2.96
N HIS A 77 1.62 11.19 2.60
CA HIS A 77 2.63 11.83 1.75
C HIS A 77 2.51 11.47 0.27
N LEU A 78 1.57 10.59 -0.10
CA LEU A 78 1.30 10.27 -1.50
C LEU A 78 0.92 11.53 -2.29
N LYS A 79 1.47 11.71 -3.49
CA LYS A 79 1.06 12.78 -4.42
C LYS A 79 0.09 12.19 -5.45
N PRO A 80 -1.19 12.62 -5.53
CA PRO A 80 -2.22 11.92 -6.31
C PRO A 80 -1.84 11.78 -7.77
N ARG A 81 -1.34 12.87 -8.37
CA ARG A 81 -0.91 12.88 -9.77
C ARG A 81 0.29 11.96 -10.03
N GLN A 82 1.23 11.85 -9.08
CA GLN A 82 2.39 10.96 -9.22
C GLN A 82 1.98 9.49 -9.11
N VAL A 83 1.13 9.15 -8.13
CA VAL A 83 0.57 7.80 -7.98
C VAL A 83 -0.20 7.41 -9.24
N CYS A 84 -1.08 8.29 -9.71
CA CYS A 84 -1.88 8.05 -10.92
C CYS A 84 -1.04 8.00 -12.20
N ALA A 85 0.09 8.70 -12.26
CA ALA A 85 1.05 8.57 -13.36
C ALA A 85 1.82 7.24 -13.29
N ALA A 86 2.18 6.79 -12.08
CA ALA A 86 2.85 5.49 -11.87
C ALA A 86 1.98 4.32 -12.35
N VAL A 87 0.67 4.37 -12.11
CA VAL A 87 -0.30 3.39 -12.62
C VAL A 87 -0.83 3.71 -14.04
N LYS A 88 -0.19 4.65 -14.75
CA LYS A 88 -0.51 5.02 -16.15
C LYS A 88 -1.92 5.56 -16.40
N LEU A 89 -2.63 6.00 -15.35
CA LEU A 89 -3.95 6.66 -15.46
C LEU A 89 -3.83 8.17 -15.72
N CYS A 90 -2.68 8.77 -15.42
CA CYS A 90 -2.32 10.14 -15.78
C CYS A 90 -1.11 10.17 -16.73
N ARG A 91 -1.06 11.17 -17.61
CA ARG A 91 0.13 11.45 -18.42
C ARG A 91 1.26 11.91 -17.50
N GLY A 92 2.44 11.30 -17.64
CA GLY A 92 3.63 11.68 -16.88
C GLY A 92 4.10 13.09 -17.23
N GLU A 93 4.54 13.86 -16.24
CA GLU A 93 5.20 15.15 -16.47
C GLU A 93 6.64 14.93 -16.96
N PRO A 94 7.10 15.63 -18.01
CA PRO A 94 8.53 15.67 -18.35
C PRO A 94 9.27 16.47 -17.27
N GLY A 95 9.76 15.80 -16.23
CA GLY A 95 10.53 16.42 -15.15
C GLY A 95 10.23 15.89 -13.74
N ALA A 96 9.21 15.06 -13.56
CA ALA A 96 9.02 14.35 -12.31
C ALA A 96 9.83 13.05 -12.35
N ALA A 97 11.01 13.06 -11.73
CA ALA A 97 11.70 11.83 -11.37
C ALA A 97 10.70 10.89 -10.65
N PRO A 98 10.72 9.57 -10.93
CA PRO A 98 9.85 8.62 -10.24
C PRO A 98 10.23 8.56 -8.75
N ALA A 99 9.54 9.33 -7.92
CA ALA A 99 9.68 9.32 -6.46
C ALA A 99 8.73 8.31 -5.81
N VAL A 100 8.30 7.29 -6.55
CA VAL A 100 7.80 6.08 -5.94
C VAL A 100 8.97 5.11 -6.06
N PRO A 101 9.69 4.77 -4.98
CA PRO A 101 10.35 3.48 -4.99
C PRO A 101 9.23 2.50 -5.29
N VAL A 102 9.24 1.97 -6.51
CA VAL A 102 8.52 0.75 -6.82
C VAL A 102 8.82 -0.14 -5.63
N LEU A 103 7.78 -0.62 -4.96
CA LEU A 103 7.93 -1.74 -4.07
C LEU A 103 8.45 -2.86 -4.98
N GLU A 104 9.77 -2.88 -5.20
CA GLU A 104 10.45 -3.98 -5.83
C GLU A 104 10.17 -5.10 -4.87
N VAL A 105 9.24 -5.97 -5.25
CA VAL A 105 9.12 -7.28 -4.66
C VAL A 105 10.47 -7.94 -4.97
N PRO A 106 11.39 -8.10 -4.00
CA PRO A 106 12.68 -8.68 -4.26
C PRO A 106 12.44 -10.16 -4.48
N GLY A 107 12.32 -10.53 -5.75
CA GLY A 107 11.90 -11.84 -6.18
C GLY A 107 12.56 -12.25 -7.49
N ALA A 108 13.84 -11.93 -7.68
CA ALA A 108 14.72 -12.63 -8.64
C ALA A 108 16.21 -12.19 -8.54
N HIS A 109 16.85 -12.35 -7.38
CA HIS A 109 18.30 -12.61 -7.39
C HIS A 109 18.72 -13.38 -6.14
N LEU A 110 18.85 -14.71 -6.27
CA LEU A 110 19.58 -15.51 -5.32
C LEU A 110 21.08 -15.27 -5.54
N GLN A 111 21.62 -14.25 -4.87
CA GLN A 111 23.05 -14.19 -4.65
C GLN A 111 23.32 -13.68 -3.23
N GLY A 112 23.66 -14.64 -2.37
CA GLY A 112 24.02 -14.36 -1.01
C GLY A 112 25.31 -13.55 -0.93
N SER A 113 25.32 -12.58 -0.03
CA SER A 113 26.49 -12.16 0.74
C SER A 113 25.98 -11.29 1.88
N GLY A 114 26.50 -11.53 3.09
CA GLY A 114 25.90 -11.10 4.35
C GLY A 114 26.07 -9.63 4.70
N GLY A 115 25.27 -9.18 5.68
CA GLY A 115 25.41 -7.85 6.26
C GLY A 115 24.21 -7.37 7.09
N ALA A 116 24.17 -7.77 8.36
CA ALA A 116 23.62 -7.07 9.53
C ALA A 116 22.34 -6.21 9.34
N GLY A 117 21.18 -6.86 9.28
CA GLY A 117 19.91 -6.29 9.74
C GLY A 117 19.52 -7.01 11.03
N GLU A 118 19.26 -6.25 12.09
CA GLU A 118 18.84 -6.74 13.42
C GLU A 118 17.74 -7.79 13.25
N ALA A 119 18.14 -9.06 13.35
CA ALA A 119 17.27 -10.18 13.05
C ALA A 119 16.25 -10.31 14.17
N LEU A 120 14.97 -10.09 13.85
CA LEU A 120 13.88 -10.59 14.67
C LEU A 120 14.20 -12.07 14.97
N PRO A 121 14.22 -12.51 16.24
CA PRO A 121 14.78 -13.80 16.59
C PRO A 121 14.10 -14.87 15.74
N VAL A 122 14.95 -15.59 15.00
CA VAL A 122 14.66 -16.74 14.13
C VAL A 122 13.48 -17.61 14.58
N PRO A 123 13.23 -17.90 15.89
CA PRO A 123 12.02 -18.59 16.34
C PRO A 123 10.70 -17.98 15.87
N LEU A 124 10.57 -16.65 15.79
CA LEU A 124 9.33 -15.98 15.38
C LEU A 124 9.00 -16.23 13.91
N CYS A 125 10.02 -16.24 13.03
CA CYS A 125 9.83 -16.49 11.60
C CYS A 125 9.36 -17.94 11.33
N TRP A 126 9.96 -18.92 12.03
CA TRP A 126 9.55 -20.32 11.92
C TRP A 126 8.11 -20.53 12.39
N MET A 127 7.74 -19.94 13.53
CA MET A 127 6.38 -20.01 14.05
C MET A 127 5.35 -19.38 13.08
N CYS A 128 5.65 -18.21 12.51
CA CYS A 128 4.78 -17.60 11.49
C CYS A 128 4.59 -18.51 10.27
N ARG A 129 5.65 -19.14 9.75
CA ARG A 129 5.56 -20.07 8.62
C ARG A 129 4.71 -21.30 8.94
N THR A 130 4.82 -21.84 10.15
CA THR A 130 4.01 -22.99 10.56
C THR A 130 2.54 -22.66 10.80
N LEU A 131 2.23 -21.45 11.28
CA LEU A 131 0.85 -21.01 11.48
C LEU A 131 0.14 -20.75 10.13
N VAL A 132 0.83 -20.12 9.18
CA VAL A 132 0.30 -19.91 7.82
C VAL A 132 0.05 -21.24 7.11
N ALA A 133 0.97 -22.20 7.24
CA ALA A 133 0.83 -23.53 6.64
C ALA A 133 -0.28 -24.41 7.26
N ARG A 134 -0.85 -24.01 8.40
CA ARG A 134 -1.95 -24.72 9.08
C ARG A 134 -3.32 -24.06 8.88
N ALA A 135 -3.34 -22.89 8.23
CA ALA A 135 -4.55 -22.12 7.98
C ALA A 135 -5.15 -22.37 6.58
N GLU A 136 -4.49 -23.20 5.76
CA GLU A 136 -4.99 -23.77 4.50
C GLU A 136 -5.28 -25.27 4.69
#